data_AF-A0A520KIS0-F1
#
_entry.id   AF-A0A520KIS0-F1
#
_cell.length_a   1.000
_cell.length_b   1.000
_cell.length_c   1.000
_cell.angle_alpha   90.00
_cell.angle_beta   90.00
_cell.angle_gamma   90.00
#
_symmetry.space_group_name_H-M   'P 1'
#
loop_
_entity.id
_entity.type
_entity.pdbx_description
1 polymer ?
#
loop_
_entity_poly.entity_id
_entity_poly.type
_entity_poly.pdbx_seq_one_letter_code
_entity_poly.pdbx_strand_id
1 'polypeptide(L)' 'MSEELTEIITELIEEKELMYVPTHPLPYMAEGGGLNLPIAKKPVPDNGYSQPHWTPVLLYQYDEAVSKNKQLQ' A
#
# COMPACT_ATOMS: atom_id res chain seq x y z
N MET A 1 -4.10 -8.15 -13.53
CA MET A 1 -5.02 -7.19 -12.90
C MET A 1 -5.36 -6.15 -13.96
N SER A 2 -6.62 -5.76 -14.14
CA SER A 2 -7.00 -4.78 -15.17
C SER A 2 -6.53 -3.37 -14.77
N GLU A 3 -6.24 -2.52 -15.75
CA GLU A 3 -5.85 -1.12 -15.54
C GLU A 3 -6.94 -0.35 -14.77
N GLU A 4 -8.21 -0.62 -15.10
CA GLU A 4 -9.39 -0.06 -14.41
C GLU A 4 -9.37 -0.28 -12.89
N LEU A 5 -9.01 -1.48 -12.43
CA LEU A 5 -8.94 -1.76 -10.99
C LEU A 5 -7.82 -0.96 -10.32
N THR A 6 -6.73 -0.71 -11.04
CA THR A 6 -5.60 0.09 -10.52
C THR A 6 -6.00 1.55 -10.38
N GLU A 7 -6.74 2.08 -11.34
CA GLU A 7 -7.28 3.45 -11.30
C GLU A 7 -8.23 3.63 -10.12
N ILE A 8 -9.21 2.73 -9.96
CA ILE A 8 -10.17 2.78 -8.84
C ILE A 8 -9.45 2.75 -7.49
N ILE A 9 -8.49 1.84 -7.30
CA ILE A 9 -7.73 1.77 -6.03
C ILE A 9 -6.94 3.06 -5.80
N THR A 10 -6.43 3.69 -6.85
CA THR A 10 -5.69 4.95 -6.74
C THR A 10 -6.61 6.09 -6.32
N GLU A 11 -7.78 6.23 -6.96
CA GLU A 11 -8.80 7.22 -6.60
C GLU A 11 -9.22 7.07 -5.14
N LEU A 12 -9.54 5.86 -4.68
CA LEU A 12 -9.93 5.60 -3.29
C LEU A 12 -8.85 5.98 -2.27
N ILE A 13 -7.58 5.95 -2.66
CA ILE A 13 -6.47 6.36 -1.79
C ILE A 13 -6.29 7.87 -1.78
N GLU A 14 -6.47 8.53 -2.93
CA GLU A 14 -6.47 9.99 -3.04
C GLU A 14 -7.63 10.61 -2.27
N GLU A 15 -8.80 9.95 -2.29
CA GLU A 15 -10.00 10.34 -1.54
C GLU A 15 -9.94 9.99 -0.05
N LYS A 16 -8.87 9.34 0.41
CA LYS A 16 -8.69 8.87 1.79
C LYS A 16 -9.81 7.92 2.26
N GLU A 17 -10.30 7.07 1.36
CA GLU A 17 -11.15 5.93 1.73
C GLU A 17 -10.29 4.69 2.04
N LEU A 18 -9.19 4.53 1.30
CA LEU A 18 -8.21 3.45 1.48
C LEU A 18 -6.83 3.98 1.83
N MET A 19 -6.03 3.12 2.45
CA MET A 19 -4.64 3.38 2.80
C MET A 19 -3.77 2.14 2.63
N TYR A 20 -2.55 2.33 2.16
CA TYR A 20 -1.52 1.29 2.20
C TYR A 20 -0.89 1.19 3.59
N VAL A 21 -0.90 -0.01 4.15
CA VAL A 21 -0.21 -0.34 5.40
C VAL A 21 0.92 -1.33 5.08
N PRO A 22 2.19 -0.99 5.36
CA PRO A 22 3.30 -1.92 5.18
C PRO A 22 3.06 -3.24 5.92
N THR A 23 3.42 -4.34 5.28
CA THR A 23 3.28 -5.68 5.87
C THR A 23 4.54 -6.51 5.65
N HIS A 24 4.63 -7.63 6.35
CA HIS A 24 5.68 -8.62 6.09
C HIS A 24 5.54 -9.15 4.66
N PRO A 25 6.60 -9.53 3.94
CA PRO A 25 6.50 -10.11 2.58
C PRO A 25 5.85 -11.50 2.50
N LEU A 26 5.59 -12.16 3.63
CA LEU A 26 5.08 -13.54 3.66
C LEU A 26 3.68 -13.72 3.05
N PRO A 27 2.70 -12.83 3.26
CA PRO A 27 1.37 -12.91 2.62
C PRO A 27 1.46 -12.92 1.09
N TYR A 28 2.38 -12.15 0.52
CA TYR A 28 2.60 -12.11 -0.93
C TYR A 28 3.25 -13.38 -1.48
N MET A 29 4.11 -14.04 -0.69
CA MET A 29 4.68 -15.34 -1.07
C MET A 29 3.66 -16.47 -0.97
N ALA A 30 2.69 -16.37 -0.05
CA ALA A 30 1.62 -17.36 0.13
C ALA A 30 0.58 -17.31 -1.00
N GLU A 31 0.25 -16.11 -1.50
CA GLU A 31 -0.76 -15.95 -2.57
C GLU A 31 -0.19 -16.10 -3.99
N GLY A 32 1.14 -16.11 -4.16
CA GLY A 32 1.80 -16.28 -5.47
C GLY A 32 1.57 -15.14 -6.48
N GLY A 33 0.66 -14.21 -6.18
CA GLY A 33 0.41 -12.99 -6.92
C GLY A 33 1.07 -11.80 -6.23
N GLY A 34 2.32 -11.50 -6.57
CA GLY A 34 2.88 -10.19 -6.26
C GLY A 34 2.04 -9.12 -6.93
N LEU A 35 1.38 -8.23 -6.18
CA LEU A 35 0.77 -7.04 -6.78
C LEU A 35 1.89 -6.22 -7.42
N ASN A 36 2.05 -6.32 -8.73
CA ASN A 36 2.81 -5.38 -9.56
C ASN A 36 2.04 -4.05 -9.68
N LEU A 37 1.57 -3.50 -8.56
CA LEU A 37 1.07 -2.15 -8.52
C LEU A 37 2.27 -1.20 -8.55
N PRO A 38 2.31 -0.21 -9.46
CA PRO A 38 3.31 0.88 -9.41
C PRO A 38 3.23 1.69 -8.09
N ILE A 39 2.19 1.44 -7.30
CA ILE A 39 1.79 2.12 -6.07
C ILE A 39 2.43 1.53 -4.80
N ALA A 40 3.08 0.36 -4.87
CA ALA A 40 3.80 -0.29 -3.75
C ALA A 40 5.03 0.50 -3.22
N LYS A 41 5.15 1.77 -3.62
CA LYS A 41 6.17 2.73 -3.18
C LYS A 41 5.65 3.65 -2.07
N LYS A 42 4.42 3.47 -1.58
CA LYS A 42 3.82 4.24 -0.49
C LYS A 42 3.30 3.29 0.60
N PRO A 43 3.40 3.64 1.90
CA PRO A 43 4.03 4.85 2.44
C PRO A 43 5.56 4.78 2.36
N VAL A 44 6.19 5.90 2.02
CA VAL A 44 7.64 6.07 2.12
C VAL A 44 7.92 6.32 3.61
N PRO A 45 8.79 5.54 4.28
CA PRO A 45 9.17 5.83 5.67
C PRO A 45 9.66 7.28 5.83
N ASP A 46 9.66 7.84 7.03
CA ASP A 46 10.15 9.22 7.27
C ASP A 46 11.58 9.48 6.77
N ASN A 47 12.41 8.43 6.72
CA ASN A 47 13.78 8.45 6.17
C ASN A 47 13.91 7.85 4.77
N GLY A 48 12.75 7.60 4.15
CA GLY A 48 12.57 6.92 2.89
C GLY A 48 13.39 5.66 2.74
N TYR A 49 13.60 5.29 1.48
CA TYR A 49 14.46 4.20 1.11
C TYR A 49 15.64 4.75 0.35
N SER A 50 16.84 4.29 0.70
CA SER A 50 18.08 4.71 0.03
C SER A 50 18.07 4.40 -1.47
N GLN A 51 17.31 3.38 -1.90
CA GLN A 51 17.01 3.06 -3.29
C GLN A 51 15.54 2.63 -3.44
N PRO A 52 14.92 2.87 -4.61
CA PRO A 52 13.55 2.42 -4.87
C PRO A 52 13.46 0.91 -4.72
N HIS A 53 12.56 0.46 -3.86
CA HIS A 53 12.26 -0.96 -3.73
C HIS A 53 10.77 -1.19 -3.61
N TRP A 54 10.40 -2.44 -3.83
CA TRP A 54 9.04 -2.88 -3.66
C TRP A 54 8.76 -3.10 -2.17
N THR A 55 7.71 -2.45 -1.66
CA THR A 55 7.28 -2.61 -0.27
C THR A 55 5.98 -3.42 -0.26
N PRO A 56 5.94 -4.57 0.42
CA PRO A 56 4.71 -5.30 0.62
C PRO A 56 3.73 -4.44 1.43
N VAL A 57 2.52 -4.27 0.91
CA VAL A 57 1.47 -3.47 1.56
C VAL A 57 0.14 -4.21 1.62
N LEU A 58 -0.72 -3.85 2.56
CA LEU A 58 -2.12 -4.26 2.59
C LEU A 58 -2.99 -3.02 2.41
N LEU A 59 -4.18 -3.21 1.82
CA LEU A 59 -5.20 -2.18 1.75
C LEU A 59 -6.07 -2.25 3.00
N TYR A 60 -6.20 -1.11 3.68
CA TYR A 60 -7.08 -0.93 4.84
C TYR A 60 -7.99 0.28 4.61
N GLN A 61 -9.14 0.29 5.27
CA GLN A 61 -9.94 1.51 5.39
C GLN A 61 -9.11 2.60 6.08
N TYR A 62 -9.17 3.82 5.54
CA TYR A 62 -8.32 4.91 5.99
C TYR A 62 -8.44 5.21 7.49
N ASP A 63 -9.67 5.34 8.00
CA ASP A 63 -9.91 5.65 9.41
C ASP A 63 -9.35 4.58 10.36
N GLU A 64 -9.52 3.31 9.99
CA GLU A 64 -8.96 2.19 10.75
C GLU A 64 -7.43 2.22 10.70
N ALA A 65 -6.86 2.42 9.50
CA ALA A 65 -5.41 2.45 9.29
C ALA A 65 -4.77 3.58 10.10
N VAL A 66 -5.35 4.78 10.06
CA VAL A 66 -4.91 5.96 10.82
C VAL A 66 -4.98 5.73 12.32
N SER A 67 -6.09 5.14 12.82
CA SER A 67 -6.25 4.90 14.25
C SER A 67 -5.16 3.98 14.82
N LYS A 68 -4.71 3.00 14.00
CA LYS A 68 -3.72 1.98 14.37
C LYS A 68 -2.29 2.34 13.99
N ASN A 69 -2.09 3.23 13.01
CA ASN A 69 -0.79 3.56 12.43
C ASN A 69 -0.62 5.08 12.28
N LYS A 70 -0.67 5.81 13.40
CA LYS A 70 -0.52 7.28 13.42
C LYS A 70 0.76 7.78 12.76
N GLN A 71 1.79 6.94 12.71
CA GLN A 71 3.07 7.22 12.06
C GLN A 71 3.05 7.20 10.53
N LEU A 72 1.92 6.84 9.91
CA LEU A 72 1.77 6.76 8.46
C LEU A 72 0.95 7.94 7.87
N GLN A 73 0.58 8.93 8.69
CA GLN A 73 -0.16 10.13 8.29
C GLN A 73 0.71 11.16 7.56
#